data_AF-A0A8T6HRZ3-F1
#
_entry.id   AF-A0A8T6HRZ3-F1
#
_cell.length_a   1.000
_cell.length_b   1.000
_cell.length_c   1.000
_cell.angle_alpha   90.00
_cell.angle_beta   90.00
_cell.angle_gamma   90.00
#
_symmetry.space_group_name_H-M   'P 1'
#
loop_
_entity.id
_entity.type
_entity.pdbx_description
1 polymer ?
#
loop_
_entity_poly.entity_id
_entity_poly.type
_entity_poly.pdbx_seq_one_letter_code
_entity_poly.pdbx_strand_id
1 'polypeptide(L)'
;MRTIMLTCLILVAGCGGAPAVDPAAEEPEPPEATETFQSISLANIDESEIRTPRVLQKAELDLALVIESGAEWMVHEASISDEPVSLSELLAAARDRFDNGNPEDGKRLARLVSEFAGLALAQQSLNRHALPSYPDAE
;
A
#
# COMPACT_ATOMS: atom_id res chain seq x y z
N MET A 1 -3.03 16.69 27.64
CA MET A 1 -4.41 16.93 27.21
C MET A 1 -4.61 16.16 25.91
N ARG A 2 -5.44 15.11 25.92
CA ARG A 2 -5.63 14.16 24.81
C ARG A 2 -6.83 14.61 23.98
N THR A 3 -6.58 14.99 22.72
CA THR A 3 -7.61 15.38 21.76
C THR A 3 -7.89 14.17 20.87
N ILE A 4 -9.07 13.59 21.01
CA ILE A 4 -9.64 12.63 20.05
C ILE A 4 -10.80 13.37 19.40
N MET A 5 -10.62 13.77 18.15
CA MET A 5 -11.67 14.33 17.30
C MET A 5 -11.91 13.32 16.17
N LEU A 6 -12.98 12.56 16.27
CA LEU A 6 -13.54 11.82 15.14
C LEU A 6 -15.03 12.13 15.13
N THR A 7 -15.44 13.04 14.25
CA THR A 7 -16.84 13.39 14.04
C THR A 7 -17.13 13.19 12.56
N CYS A 8 -17.65 12.00 12.23
CA CYS A 8 -18.42 11.81 11.02
C CYS A 8 -19.86 12.23 11.36
N LEU A 9 -20.34 13.34 10.78
CA LEU A 9 -21.75 13.68 10.80
C LEU A 9 -22.24 13.82 9.37
N ILE A 10 -22.99 12.80 8.93
CA ILE A 10 -23.77 12.79 7.70
C ILE A 10 -24.98 13.70 7.93
N LEU A 11 -25.19 14.68 7.05
CA LEU A 11 -26.32 15.59 7.10
C LEU A 11 -27.20 15.42 5.85
N VAL A 12 -28.49 15.20 6.12
CA VAL A 12 -29.70 15.61 5.38
C VAL A 12 -30.10 14.86 4.12
N ALA A 13 -31.30 14.27 4.15
CA ALA A 13 -32.43 14.72 3.30
C ALA A 13 -33.77 14.09 3.72
N GLY A 14 -34.82 14.93 3.76
CA GLY A 14 -36.25 14.56 3.77
C GLY A 14 -36.91 14.72 5.15
N CYS A 15 -37.56 15.83 5.54
CA CYS A 15 -38.66 16.60 4.97
C CYS A 15 -40.03 15.90 5.08
N GLY A 16 -40.87 16.37 6.02
CA GLY A 16 -42.33 16.26 5.92
C GLY A 16 -43.07 15.86 7.20
N GLY A 17 -43.75 16.84 7.83
CA GLY A 17 -45.07 16.64 8.45
C GLY A 17 -45.13 16.17 9.91
N ALA A 18 -45.42 17.08 10.83
CA ALA A 18 -46.05 16.74 12.11
C ALA A 18 -47.55 16.48 11.90
N PRO A 19 -48.15 15.55 12.66
CA PRO A 19 -49.13 16.00 13.65
C PRO A 19 -48.96 15.32 15.02
N ALA A 20 -49.39 16.03 16.06
CA ALA A 20 -49.31 15.64 17.47
C ALA A 20 -50.30 14.52 17.83
N VAL A 21 -49.85 13.42 18.47
CA VAL A 21 -50.61 12.57 19.41
C VAL A 21 -49.63 11.79 20.31
N ASP A 22 -49.77 11.94 21.63
CA ASP A 22 -49.35 11.02 22.71
C ASP A 22 -50.68 10.73 23.47
N PRO A 23 -51.03 9.55 24.04
CA PRO A 23 -50.13 8.49 24.50
C PRO A 23 -50.62 7.02 24.37
N ALA A 24 -49.69 6.09 24.64
CA ALA A 24 -49.90 4.69 25.07
C ALA A 24 -50.62 3.71 24.11
N ALA A 25 -49.84 2.87 23.41
CA ALA A 25 -50.13 1.45 23.15
C ALA A 25 -48.96 0.77 22.38
N GLU A 26 -48.51 -0.38 22.91
CA GLU A 26 -47.71 -1.48 22.32
C GLU A 26 -46.61 -1.17 21.28
N GLU A 27 -45.37 -1.53 21.62
CA GLU A 27 -44.26 -1.74 20.67
C GLU A 27 -44.70 -2.67 19.52
N PRO A 28 -44.71 -2.23 18.25
CA PRO A 28 -44.72 -3.16 17.14
C PRO A 28 -43.31 -3.74 16.96
N GLU A 29 -43.20 -5.07 17.04
CA GLU A 29 -41.97 -5.80 16.68
C GLU A 29 -41.51 -5.36 15.28
N PRO A 30 -40.21 -5.11 15.05
CA PRO A 30 -39.73 -4.72 13.74
C PRO A 30 -39.91 -5.89 12.76
N PRO A 31 -40.36 -5.64 11.51
CA PRO A 31 -40.48 -6.69 10.52
C PRO A 31 -39.11 -7.30 10.24
N GLU A 32 -39.05 -8.63 10.18
CA GLU A 32 -37.87 -9.36 9.73
C GLU A 32 -37.43 -8.84 8.36
N ALA A 33 -36.33 -8.09 8.34
CA ALA A 33 -35.63 -7.75 7.11
C ALA A 33 -35.10 -9.06 6.53
N THR A 34 -35.85 -9.63 5.58
CA THR A 34 -35.37 -10.67 4.69
C THR A 34 -34.38 -10.04 3.72
N GLU A 35 -33.19 -9.68 4.23
CA GLU A 35 -32.04 -9.40 3.40
C GLU A 35 -31.64 -10.71 2.73
N THR A 36 -32.11 -10.86 1.51
CA THR A 36 -31.64 -11.90 0.60
C THR A 36 -30.19 -11.54 0.25
N PHE A 37 -29.26 -11.92 1.13
CA PHE A 37 -27.84 -11.90 0.83
C PHE A 37 -27.63 -12.85 -0.34
N GLN A 38 -27.53 -12.30 -1.56
CA GLN A 38 -26.97 -13.04 -2.66
C GLN A 38 -25.50 -13.27 -2.32
N SER A 39 -25.21 -14.45 -1.76
CA SER A 39 -23.87 -14.97 -1.62
C SER A 39 -23.23 -14.99 -3.00
N ILE A 40 -22.38 -14.00 -3.29
CA ILE A 40 -21.43 -14.10 -4.39
C ILE A 40 -20.52 -15.27 -3.99
N SER A 41 -20.73 -16.41 -4.63
CA SER A 41 -19.94 -17.61 -4.37
C SER A 41 -18.50 -17.31 -4.81
N LEU A 42 -17.61 -17.07 -3.85
CA LEU A 42 -16.16 -16.89 -4.01
C LEU A 42 -15.44 -18.13 -4.57
N ALA A 43 -16.17 -19.16 -4.99
CA ALA A 43 -15.65 -20.48 -5.34
C ALA A 43 -14.88 -20.54 -6.67
N ASN A 44 -14.80 -19.44 -7.44
CA ASN A 44 -14.13 -19.43 -8.76
C ASN A 44 -12.95 -18.44 -8.86
N ILE A 45 -12.51 -17.85 -7.75
CA ILE A 45 -11.22 -17.17 -7.75
C ILE A 45 -10.17 -18.23 -7.50
N ASP A 46 -9.36 -18.55 -8.52
CA ASP A 46 -8.15 -19.32 -8.32
C ASP A 46 -7.26 -18.52 -7.36
N GLU A 47 -7.19 -18.92 -6.08
CA GLU A 47 -6.41 -18.20 -5.05
C GLU A 47 -4.92 -18.12 -5.40
N SER A 48 -4.45 -18.93 -6.36
CA SER A 48 -3.09 -18.83 -6.89
C SER A 48 -2.87 -17.63 -7.82
N GLU A 49 -3.93 -17.03 -8.39
CA GLU A 49 -3.87 -15.85 -9.26
C GLU A 49 -3.82 -14.51 -8.51
N ILE A 50 -4.16 -14.44 -7.20
CA ILE A 50 -4.31 -13.16 -6.47
C ILE A 50 -3.43 -13.06 -5.21
N ARG A 51 -2.29 -13.75 -5.15
CA ARG A 51 -1.34 -13.53 -4.05
C ARG A 51 0.01 -13.12 -4.58
N THR A 52 0.17 -11.82 -4.86
CA THR A 52 1.49 -11.19 -4.94
C THR A 52 2.31 -11.66 -3.74
N PRO A 53 3.47 -12.30 -3.94
CA PRO A 53 4.30 -12.77 -2.85
C PRO A 53 4.54 -11.67 -1.82
N ARG A 54 4.45 -11.98 -0.52
CA ARG A 54 4.64 -10.98 0.56
C ARG A 54 5.95 -10.20 0.43
N VAL A 55 6.99 -10.84 -0.12
CA VAL A 55 8.29 -10.20 -0.38
C VAL A 55 8.22 -9.15 -1.49
N LEU A 56 7.41 -9.37 -2.54
CA LEU A 56 7.17 -8.38 -3.60
C LEU A 56 6.37 -7.20 -3.06
N GLN A 57 5.29 -7.46 -2.31
CA GLN A 57 4.50 -6.39 -1.70
C GLN A 57 5.36 -5.50 -0.78
N LYS A 58 6.25 -6.11 0.01
CA LYS A 58 7.19 -5.34 0.85
C LYS A 58 8.13 -4.48 0.00
N ALA A 59 8.73 -5.06 -1.05
CA ALA A 59 9.62 -4.35 -1.95
C ALA A 59 8.93 -3.19 -2.67
N GLU A 60 7.67 -3.36 -3.06
CA GLU A 60 6.83 -2.30 -3.66
C GLU A 60 6.60 -1.13 -2.69
N LEU A 61 6.26 -1.44 -1.43
CA LEU A 61 6.08 -0.43 -0.40
C LEU A 61 7.39 0.32 -0.10
N ASP A 62 8.50 -0.39 0.03
CA ASP A 62 9.81 0.22 0.30
C ASP A 62 10.25 1.11 -0.88
N LEU A 63 10.03 0.68 -2.12
CA LEU A 63 10.30 1.48 -3.31
C LEU A 63 9.44 2.74 -3.36
N ALA A 64 8.15 2.64 -3.03
CA ALA A 64 7.27 3.80 -2.98
C ALA A 64 7.77 4.86 -1.98
N LEU A 65 8.27 4.42 -0.81
CA LEU A 65 8.86 5.31 0.18
C LEU A 65 10.13 6.00 -0.34
N VAL A 66 10.99 5.28 -1.06
CA VAL A 66 12.20 5.83 -1.68
C VAL A 66 11.87 6.91 -2.71
N ILE A 67 10.86 6.66 -3.56
CA ILE A 67 10.42 7.61 -4.58
C ILE A 67 9.80 8.84 -3.92
N GLU A 68 8.92 8.65 -2.95
CA GLU A 68 8.29 9.75 -2.20
C GLU A 68 9.33 10.62 -1.48
N SER A 69 10.37 9.98 -0.94
CA SER A 69 11.44 10.69 -0.26
C SER A 69 12.41 11.33 -1.25
N GLY A 70 12.49 10.87 -2.49
CA GLY A 70 13.49 11.30 -3.48
C GLY A 70 14.89 10.70 -3.22
N ALA A 71 14.96 9.58 -2.49
CA ALA A 71 16.20 8.84 -2.23
C ALA A 71 16.56 7.85 -3.33
N GLU A 72 16.24 8.14 -4.59
CA GLU A 72 16.41 7.16 -5.68
C GLU A 72 17.88 6.80 -5.90
N TRP A 73 18.18 5.50 -5.83
CA TRP A 73 19.52 4.94 -6.00
C TRP A 73 19.58 4.02 -7.21
N MET A 74 20.77 3.94 -7.80
CA MET A 74 21.12 2.91 -8.77
C MET A 74 22.04 1.88 -8.13
N VAL A 75 21.87 0.62 -8.52
CA VAL A 75 22.58 -0.53 -7.96
C VAL A 75 23.11 -1.42 -9.08
N HIS A 76 24.26 -2.05 -8.88
CA HIS A 76 24.79 -3.02 -9.82
C HIS A 76 24.30 -4.42 -9.47
N GLU A 77 23.51 -5.03 -10.34
CA GLU A 77 23.04 -6.41 -10.21
C GLU A 77 23.35 -7.20 -11.49
N ALA A 78 24.45 -7.93 -11.45
CA ALA A 78 25.00 -8.65 -12.60
C ALA A 78 24.07 -9.72 -13.18
N SER A 79 23.08 -10.22 -12.40
CA SER A 79 22.08 -11.15 -12.94
C SER A 79 21.03 -10.50 -13.85
N ILE A 80 21.05 -9.16 -13.97
CA ILE A 80 20.13 -8.36 -14.77
C ILE A 80 20.88 -7.58 -15.84
N SER A 81 21.92 -6.83 -15.46
CA SER A 81 22.69 -5.97 -16.36
C SER A 81 24.11 -5.74 -15.86
N ASP A 82 25.04 -5.47 -16.78
CA ASP A 82 26.39 -5.00 -16.47
C ASP A 82 26.41 -3.51 -16.07
N GLU A 83 25.35 -2.77 -16.40
CA GLU A 83 25.16 -1.36 -16.05
C GLU A 83 24.42 -1.21 -14.71
N PRO A 84 24.61 -0.08 -13.98
CA PRO A 84 23.80 0.20 -12.81
C PRO A 84 22.32 0.31 -13.19
N VAL A 85 21.45 -0.39 -12.46
CA VAL A 85 20.00 -0.38 -12.65
C VAL A 85 19.31 0.34 -11.49
N SER A 86 18.19 0.97 -11.78
CA SER A 86 17.33 1.57 -10.75
C SER A 86 16.65 0.50 -9.89
N LEU A 87 16.23 0.86 -8.67
CA LEU A 87 15.44 -0.04 -7.81
C LEU A 87 14.10 -0.43 -8.46
N SER A 88 13.53 0.43 -9.31
CA SER A 88 12.32 0.14 -10.08
C SER A 88 12.55 -0.95 -11.13
N GLU A 89 13.67 -0.90 -11.86
CA GLU A 89 14.05 -1.93 -12.81
C GLU A 89 14.37 -3.25 -12.11
N LEU A 90 15.04 -3.19 -10.96
CA LEU A 90 15.32 -4.37 -10.13
C LEU A 90 14.03 -5.04 -9.64
N LEU A 91 13.02 -4.26 -9.25
CA LEU A 91 11.70 -4.77 -8.86
C LEU A 91 10.93 -5.35 -10.06
N ALA A 92 11.02 -4.72 -11.24
CA ALA A 92 10.43 -5.25 -12.46
C ALA A 92 11.04 -6.61 -12.83
N ALA A 93 12.36 -6.75 -12.75
CA ALA A 93 13.04 -8.02 -12.93
C ALA A 93 12.61 -9.05 -11.88
N ALA A 94 12.44 -8.65 -10.61
CA ALA A 94 11.93 -9.55 -9.58
C ALA A 94 10.56 -10.13 -9.94
N ARG A 95 9.61 -9.30 -10.41
CA ARG A 95 8.28 -9.73 -10.87
C ARG A 95 8.37 -10.69 -12.06
N ASP A 96 9.16 -10.33 -13.06
CA ASP A 96 9.38 -11.18 -14.24
C ASP A 96 9.88 -12.59 -13.86
N ARG A 97 10.76 -12.69 -12.85
CA ARG A 97 11.21 -14.00 -12.35
C ARG A 97 10.12 -14.80 -11.68
N PHE A 98 9.20 -14.18 -10.95
CA PHE A 98 8.03 -14.88 -10.40
C PHE A 98 7.13 -15.41 -11.51
N ASP A 99 6.84 -14.56 -12.50
CA ASP A 99 5.92 -14.88 -13.60
C ASP A 99 6.50 -15.96 -14.52
N ASN A 100 7.82 -15.99 -14.70
CA ASN A 100 8.53 -16.97 -15.53
C ASN A 100 8.93 -18.25 -14.78
N GLY A 101 8.34 -18.53 -13.61
CA GLY A 101 8.53 -19.80 -12.90
C GLY A 101 9.89 -19.92 -12.18
N ASN A 102 10.58 -18.80 -11.93
CA ASN A 102 11.78 -18.73 -11.10
C ASN A 102 11.54 -17.92 -9.81
N PRO A 103 10.65 -18.39 -8.91
CA PRO A 103 10.23 -17.62 -7.74
C PRO A 103 11.35 -17.41 -6.72
N GLU A 104 12.37 -18.28 -6.66
CA GLU A 104 13.50 -18.10 -5.73
C GLU A 104 14.40 -16.94 -6.14
N ASP A 105 14.67 -16.80 -7.44
CA ASP A 105 15.39 -15.65 -8.00
C ASP A 105 14.57 -14.37 -7.80
N GLY A 106 13.26 -14.41 -8.08
CA GLY A 106 12.35 -13.28 -7.82
C GLY A 106 12.33 -12.86 -6.35
N LYS A 107 12.30 -13.82 -5.40
CA LYS A 107 12.41 -13.54 -3.96
C LYS A 107 13.76 -12.93 -3.58
N ARG A 108 14.86 -13.30 -4.25
CA ARG A 108 16.19 -12.70 -4.00
C ARG A 108 16.18 -11.25 -4.45
N LEU A 109 15.76 -10.98 -5.69
CA LEU A 109 15.73 -9.63 -6.26
C LEU A 109 14.81 -8.70 -5.46
N ALA A 110 13.60 -9.16 -5.06
CA ALA A 110 12.71 -8.38 -4.23
C ALA A 110 13.30 -8.02 -2.85
N ARG A 111 14.09 -8.94 -2.25
CA ARG A 111 14.81 -8.66 -1.00
C ARG A 111 15.90 -7.60 -1.19
N LEU A 112 16.64 -7.65 -2.29
CA LEU A 112 17.64 -6.64 -2.63
C LEU A 112 16.99 -5.25 -2.79
N VAL A 113 15.85 -5.15 -3.46
CA VAL A 113 15.08 -3.89 -3.55
C VAL A 113 14.79 -3.34 -2.16
N SER A 114 14.25 -4.18 -1.26
CA SER A 114 13.94 -3.77 0.12
C SER A 114 15.18 -3.32 0.90
N GLU A 115 16.31 -4.02 0.73
CA GLU A 115 17.56 -3.72 1.43
C GLU A 115 18.15 -2.39 0.98
N PHE A 116 18.28 -2.19 -0.34
CA PHE A 116 18.80 -0.94 -0.90
C PHE A 116 17.86 0.23 -0.65
N ALA A 117 16.55 0.02 -0.67
CA ALA A 117 15.58 1.04 -0.28
C ALA A 117 15.79 1.49 1.18
N GLY A 118 15.98 0.54 2.10
CA GLY A 118 16.29 0.85 3.49
C GLY A 118 17.59 1.66 3.65
N LEU A 119 18.64 1.29 2.90
CA LEU A 119 19.91 2.02 2.90
C LEU A 119 19.77 3.43 2.33
N ALA A 120 19.02 3.58 1.23
CA ALA A 120 18.79 4.86 0.59
C ALA A 120 18.01 5.83 1.49
N LEU A 121 16.95 5.35 2.13
CA LEU A 121 16.17 6.11 3.11
C LEU A 121 17.01 6.50 4.33
N ALA A 122 17.82 5.58 4.85
CA ALA A 122 18.72 5.86 5.96
C ALA A 122 19.74 6.95 5.59
N GLN A 123 20.38 6.85 4.43
CA GLN A 123 21.34 7.85 3.96
C GLN A 123 20.69 9.21 3.78
N GLN A 124 19.49 9.27 3.22
CA GLN A 124 18.78 10.53 3.06
C GLN A 124 18.42 11.15 4.42
N SER A 125 18.02 10.32 5.39
CA SER A 125 17.72 10.80 6.74
C SER A 125 18.95 11.43 7.43
N LEU A 126 20.14 10.90 7.18
CA LEU A 126 21.40 11.42 7.70
C LEU A 126 21.81 12.73 7.01
N ASN A 127 21.54 12.87 5.71
CA ASN A 127 21.94 14.03 4.92
C ASN A 127 20.85 15.10 4.77
N ARG A 128 19.73 14.98 5.48
CA ARG A 128 18.60 15.94 5.38
C ARG A 128 18.99 17.40 5.61
N HIS A 129 20.12 17.64 6.29
CA HIS A 129 20.66 18.97 6.57
C HIS A 129 22.09 19.18 6.05
N ALA A 130 22.61 18.27 5.23
CA ALA A 130 23.91 18.44 4.61
C ALA A 130 23.82 19.61 3.61
N LEU A 131 24.52 20.71 3.90
CA LEU A 131 24.74 21.75 2.91
C LEU A 131 25.66 21.17 1.81
N PRO A 132 25.42 21.51 0.54
CA PRO A 132 26.32 21.10 -0.53
C PRO A 132 27.73 21.64 -0.25
N SER A 133 28.69 20.73 -0.12
CA SER A 133 30.10 21.06 -0.03
C SER A 133 30.62 21.25 -1.45
N TYR A 134 30.82 22.49 -1.86
CA TYR A 134 31.55 22.77 -3.10
C TYR A 134 33.04 22.71 -2.77
N PRO A 135 33.85 21.92 -3.50
CA PRO A 135 35.29 22.10 -3.42
C PRO A 135 35.61 23.55 -3.79
N ASP A 136 36.47 24.20 -3.01
CA ASP A 136 36.97 25.53 -3.36
C ASP A 136 37.54 25.44 -4.78
N ALA A 137 37.06 26.33 -5.66
CA ALA A 137 37.58 26.41 -7.01
C ALA A 137 39.06 26.82 -6.91
N GLU A 138 39.97 25.90 -7.23
CA GLU A 138 41.40 26.18 -7.42
C GLU A 138 41.62 27.13 -8.61
#